data_AF-A0A3M1HKY3-F1
#
_entry.id   AF-A0A3M1HKY3-F1
#
_cell.length_a   1.000
_cell.length_b   1.000
_cell.length_c   1.000
_cell.angle_alpha   90.00
_cell.angle_beta   90.00
_cell.angle_gamma   90.00
#
_symmetry.space_group_name_H-M   'P 1'
#
loop_
_entity.id
_entity.type
_entity.pdbx_description
1 polymer ?
#
loop_
_entity_poly.entity_id
_entity_poly.type
_entity_poly.pdbx_seq_one_letter_code
_entity_poly.pdbx_strand_id
1 'polypeptide(L)' 'MRAIPIADEDTVVFTVHERGAPTEAFAVRTKSGWRAYLNRCPHARFPLDWGDGRFFDETGRWLLCRQHGALFE' A
#
# COMPACT_ATOMS: atom_id res chain seq x y z
N MET A 1 -16.00 -15.40 11.79
CA MET A 1 -14.89 -14.65 11.18
C MET A 1 -14.47 -15.40 9.92
N ARG A 2 -14.39 -14.74 8.76
CA ARG A 2 -14.00 -15.37 7.50
C ARG A 2 -12.65 -14.82 7.07
N ALA A 3 -11.64 -15.67 6.92
CA ALA A 3 -10.39 -15.27 6.28
C ALA A 3 -10.62 -15.14 4.77
N ILE A 4 -10.16 -14.03 4.19
CA ILE A 4 -10.06 -13.87 2.74
C ILE A 4 -8.60 -14.15 2.39
N PRO A 5 -8.30 -15.12 1.52
CA PRO A 5 -6.94 -15.37 1.07
C PRO A 5 -6.44 -14.13 0.32
N ILE A 6 -5.21 -13.72 0.63
CA ILE A 6 -4.53 -12.62 -0.04
C ILE A 6 -3.31 -13.27 -0.71
N ALA A 7 -3.27 -13.22 -2.04
CA ALA A 7 -2.18 -13.79 -2.80
C ALA A 7 -0.89 -12.98 -2.59
N ASP A 8 0.23 -13.49 -3.10
CA ASP A 8 1.40 -12.64 -3.24
C ASP A 8 1.06 -11.48 -4.20
N GLU A 9 1.59 -10.30 -3.92
CA GLU A 9 1.36 -9.06 -4.71
C GLU A 9 -0.05 -8.47 -4.59
N ASP A 10 -0.94 -9.11 -3.81
CA ASP A 10 -2.19 -8.49 -3.40
C ASP A 10 -1.97 -7.47 -2.27
N THR A 11 -2.91 -6.54 -2.19
CA THR A 11 -2.89 -5.43 -1.23
C THR A 11 -4.19 -5.42 -0.44
N VAL A 12 -4.12 -4.95 0.81
CA VAL A 12 -5.30 -4.67 1.63
C VAL A 12 -5.19 -3.26 2.17
N VAL A 13 -6.21 -2.45 1.90
CA VAL A 13 -6.33 -1.09 2.42
C VAL A 13 -7.13 -1.11 3.72
N PHE A 14 -6.69 -0.32 4.69
CA PHE A 14 -7.34 -0.17 6.00
C PHE A 14 -7.05 1.19 6.60
N THR A 15 -7.78 1.53 7.66
CA THR A 15 -7.58 2.76 8.42
C THR A 15 -6.81 2.46 9.70
N VAL A 16 -5.77 3.25 9.98
CA VAL A 16 -5.07 3.30 11.26
C VAL A 16 -5.34 4.63 11.96
N HIS A 17 -5.10 4.69 13.27
CA HIS A 17 -5.12 5.95 14.01
C HIS A 17 -3.68 6.47 14.16
N GLU A 18 -3.24 7.33 13.22
CA GLU A 18 -1.95 8.01 13.30
C GLU A 18 -2.12 9.30 14.12
N ARG A 19 -1.44 9.41 15.27
CA ARG A 19 -1.49 10.60 16.15
C ARG A 19 -2.93 11.02 16.53
N GLY A 20 -3.82 10.03 16.69
CA GLY A 20 -5.22 10.26 17.03
C GLY A 20 -6.14 10.60 15.85
N ALA A 21 -5.62 10.68 14.63
CA ALA A 21 -6.39 10.91 13.42
C ALA A 21 -6.51 9.63 12.57
N PRO A 22 -7.69 9.35 11.98
CA PRO A 22 -7.82 8.27 11.01
C PRO A 22 -6.92 8.58 9.79
N THR A 23 -6.10 7.62 9.40
CA THR A 23 -5.17 7.72 8.27
C THR A 23 -5.21 6.42 7.50
N GLU A 24 -5.26 6.52 6.18
CA GLU A 24 -5.26 5.36 5.30
C GLU A 24 -3.88 4.70 5.26
N ALA A 25 -3.88 3.38 5.33
CA ALA A 25 -2.73 2.52 5.28
C ALA A 25 -3.03 1.31 4.38
N PHE A 26 -1.98 0.63 3.96
CA PHE A 26 -2.11 -0.59 3.20
C PHE A 26 -1.09 -1.63 3.65
N ALA A 27 -1.45 -2.90 3.51
CA ALA A 27 -0.56 -4.03 3.70
C ALA A 27 -0.38 -4.76 2.37
N VAL A 28 0.83 -5.25 2.14
CA VAL A 28 1.18 -6.04 0.97
C VAL A 28 1.76 -7.37 1.41
N ARG A 29 1.41 -8.43 0.68
CA ARG A 29 2.06 -9.73 0.84
C ARG A 29 3.15 -9.88 -0.19
N THR A 30 4.38 -10.03 0.27
CA THR A 30 5.54 -10.32 -0.57
C THR A 30 6.07 -11.71 -0.26
N LYS A 31 6.99 -12.22 -1.07
CA LYS A 31 7.75 -13.44 -0.76
C LYS A 31 8.52 -13.36 0.57
N SER A 32 8.86 -12.15 1.02
CA SER A 32 9.51 -11.91 2.32
C SER A 32 8.54 -11.86 3.51
N GLY A 33 7.23 -12.01 3.25
CA GLY A 33 6.16 -11.89 4.22
C GLY A 33 5.37 -10.60 4.07
N TRP A 34 4.64 -10.26 5.12
CA TRP A 34 3.78 -9.09 5.18
C TRP A 34 4.55 -7.82 5.52
N ARG A 35 4.25 -6.74 4.81
CA ARG A 35 4.68 -5.37 5.16
C ARG A 35 3.48 -4.44 5.11
N ALA A 36 3.49 -3.40 5.94
CA ALA A 36 2.43 -2.40 5.97
C ALA A 36 3.01 -1.00 6.00
N TYR A 37 2.32 -0.09 5.33
CA TYR A 37 2.76 1.29 5.09
C TYR A 37 1.57 2.24 5.22
N LEU A 38 1.85 3.49 5.55
CA LEU A 38 0.86 4.55 5.36
C LEU A 38 0.68 4.79 3.86
N ASN A 39 -0.54 5.08 3.43
CA ASN A 39 -0.81 5.50 2.05
C ASN A 39 -0.37 6.96 1.85
N ARG A 40 0.95 7.20 1.89
CA ARG A 40 1.54 8.53 1.87
C ARG A 40 2.92 8.50 1.24
N CYS A 41 3.07 9.17 0.10
CA CYS A 41 4.31 9.26 -0.63
C CYS A 41 5.35 10.02 0.21
N PRO A 42 6.55 9.46 0.45
CA PRO A 42 7.56 10.12 1.28
C PRO A 42 8.07 11.43 0.67
N HIS A 43 7.93 11.63 -0.64
CA HIS A 43 8.33 12.84 -1.35
C HIS A 43 7.37 14.01 -1.11
N ALA A 44 6.08 13.85 -1.43
CA ALA A 44 5.11 14.95 -1.46
C ALA A 44 3.85 14.72 -0.60
N ARG A 45 3.79 13.60 0.14
CA ARG A 45 2.70 13.21 1.04
C ARG A 45 1.32 13.00 0.40
N PHE A 46 1.21 13.02 -0.93
CA PHE A 46 0.03 12.51 -1.62
C PHE A 46 -0.13 10.99 -1.41
N PRO A 47 -1.35 10.45 -1.54
CA PRO A 47 -1.55 9.01 -1.65
C PRO A 47 -0.63 8.37 -2.71
N LEU A 48 -0.18 7.14 -2.48
CA LEU A 48 0.59 6.37 -3.46
C LEU A 48 -0.31 5.92 -4.60
N ASP A 49 -1.54 5.52 -4.30
CA ASP A 49 -2.53 5.09 -5.28
C ASP A 49 -3.49 6.24 -5.68
N TRP A 50 -4.49 5.92 -6.48
CA TRP A 50 -5.57 6.85 -6.85
C TRP A 50 -6.89 6.54 -6.14
N GLY A 51 -6.84 5.82 -5.01
CA GLY A 51 -8.01 5.28 -4.30
C GLY A 51 -8.52 3.95 -4.87
N ASP A 52 -7.75 3.28 -5.73
CA ASP A 52 -8.08 1.96 -6.29
C ASP A 52 -7.42 0.80 -5.52
N GLY A 53 -6.61 1.11 -4.50
CA GLY A 53 -5.88 0.13 -3.70
C GLY A 53 -4.74 -0.56 -4.45
N ARG A 54 -4.34 -0.08 -5.64
CA ARG A 54 -3.31 -0.74 -6.47
C ARG A 54 -1.96 -0.05 -6.26
N PHE A 55 -1.17 -0.61 -5.34
CA PHE A 55 0.12 -0.06 -4.95
C PHE A 55 1.31 -0.62 -5.72
N PHE A 56 1.22 -1.83 -6.25
CA PHE A 56 2.30 -2.39 -7.05
C PHE A 56 2.34 -1.80 -8.46
N ASP A 57 3.54 -1.73 -9.02
CA ASP A 57 3.75 -1.55 -10.45
C ASP A 57 3.21 -2.76 -11.25
N GLU A 58 3.26 -2.67 -12.57
CA GLU A 58 2.77 -3.74 -13.46
C GLU A 58 3.54 -5.05 -13.33
N THR A 59 4.73 -5.02 -12.71
CA THR A 59 5.56 -6.19 -12.48
C THR A 59 5.26 -6.91 -11.16
N GLY A 60 4.48 -6.30 -10.28
CA GLY A 60 4.20 -6.83 -8.93
C GLY A 60 5.37 -6.70 -7.95
N ARG A 61 6.48 -6.09 -8.36
CA ARG A 61 7.73 -6.09 -7.58
C ARG A 61 7.89 -4.85 -6.72
N TRP A 62 7.52 -3.69 -7.24
CA TRP A 62 7.81 -2.40 -6.62
C TRP A 62 6.53 -1.70 -6.22
N LEU A 63 6.56 -1.00 -5.09
CA LEU A 63 5.50 -0.05 -4.75
C LEU A 63 5.66 1.19 -5.62
N LEU A 64 4.58 1.61 -6.28
CA LEU A 64 4.54 2.71 -7.23
C LEU A 64 3.76 3.89 -6.66
N CYS A 65 4.38 5.07 -6.60
CA CYS A 65 3.62 6.32 -6.47
C CYS A 65 3.03 6.68 -7.83
N ARG A 66 1.73 6.48 -7.98
CA ARG A 66 0.98 6.70 -9.22
C ARG A 66 0.91 8.17 -9.64
N GLN A 67 1.28 9.10 -8.76
CA GLN A 67 1.31 10.52 -9.10
C GLN A 67 2.40 10.86 -10.13
N HIS A 68 3.59 10.28 -10.02
CA HIS A 68 4.74 10.66 -10.85
C HIS A 68 5.79 9.55 -11.06
N GLY A 69 5.46 8.29 -10.76
CA GLY A 69 6.29 7.15 -11.19
C GLY A 69 7.45 6.77 -10.27
N ALA A 70 7.49 7.26 -9.02
CA ALA A 70 8.53 6.83 -8.07
C ALA A 70 8.28 5.40 -7.58
N LEU A 71 9.36 4.61 -7.47
CA LEU A 71 9.33 3.21 -7.05
C LEU A 71 9.97 3.02 -5.65
N PHE A 72 9.42 2.11 -4.85
CA PHE A 72 9.87 1.76 -3.50
C PHE A 72 9.84 0.24 -3.25
N GLU A 73 10.55 -0.22 -2.20
CA GLU A 73 10.64 -1.63 -1.75
C GLU A 73 10.04 -1.85 -0.35
#